data_AF-A0A164MFE1-F1
#
_entry.id   AF-A0A164MFE1-F1
#
_cell.length_a   1.000
_cell.length_b   1.000
_cell.length_c   1.000
_cell.angle_alpha   90.00
_cell.angle_beta   90.00
_cell.angle_gamma   90.00
#
_symmetry.space_group_name_H-M   'P 1'
#
loop_
_entity.id
_entity.type
_entity.pdbx_description
1 polymer ?
#
loop_
_entity_poly.entity_id
_entity_poly.type
_entity_poly.pdbx_seq_one_letter_code
_entity_poly.pdbx_strand_id
1 'polypeptide(L)'
;PNSDRNQTVRVPGRLTHTRASLCAVLLALLTMPPERALVIVYSAPQLHSLLLVNSGREAERGWQSADADLVKAIVHEVRACSAPVALKFMGKD
;
A
#
# COMPACT_ATOMS: atom_id res chain seq x y z
N PRO A 1 -16.24 -1.79 -14.69
CA PRO A 1 -16.36 -0.43 -14.11
C PRO A 1 -17.44 -0.31 -13.01
N ASN A 2 -18.61 -0.93 -13.18
CA ASN A 2 -19.78 -0.75 -12.30
C ASN A 2 -19.92 -1.86 -11.24
N SER A 3 -18.80 -2.33 -10.68
CA SER A 3 -18.86 -3.29 -9.58
C SER A 3 -18.83 -2.53 -8.25
N ASP A 4 -19.69 -2.90 -7.30
CA ASP A 4 -19.67 -2.38 -5.92
C ASP A 4 -18.34 -2.64 -5.19
N ARG A 5 -17.51 -3.52 -5.74
CA ARG A 5 -16.16 -3.81 -5.25
C ARG A 5 -15.15 -2.73 -5.63
N ASN A 6 -15.48 -1.84 -6.57
CA ASN A 6 -14.64 -0.72 -6.93
C ASN A 6 -14.80 0.39 -5.91
N GLN A 7 -13.71 0.72 -5.23
CA GLN A 7 -13.71 1.77 -4.21
C GLN A 7 -12.90 2.95 -4.68
N THR A 8 -13.36 4.14 -4.29
CA THR A 8 -12.65 5.41 -4.54
C THR A 8 -12.66 6.24 -3.26
N VAL A 9 -11.52 6.83 -2.94
CA VAL A 9 -11.36 7.67 -1.74
C VAL A 9 -10.53 8.90 -2.08
N ARG A 10 -10.73 9.97 -1.30
CA ARG A 10 -9.86 11.14 -1.39
C ARG A 10 -8.52 10.85 -0.72
N VAL A 11 -7.43 11.17 -1.40
CA VAL A 11 -6.08 11.05 -0.85
C VAL A 11 -5.85 12.19 0.14
N PRO A 12 -5.54 11.90 1.41
CA PRO A 12 -5.26 12.94 2.41
C PRO A 12 -3.91 13.60 2.14
N GLY A 13 -3.81 14.91 2.44
CA GLY A 13 -2.56 15.67 2.32
C GLY A 13 -2.22 16.06 0.87
N ARG A 14 -0.91 16.14 0.56
CA ARG A 14 -0.43 16.55 -0.77
C ARG A 14 -0.68 15.44 -1.79
N LEU A 15 -1.48 15.72 -2.80
CA LEU A 15 -1.76 14.76 -3.87
C LEU A 15 -0.52 14.56 -4.74
N THR A 16 0.12 13.40 -4.59
CA THR A 16 1.18 12.90 -5.48
C THR A 16 0.77 11.52 -6.00
N HIS A 17 1.31 11.12 -7.15
CA HIS A 17 1.05 9.80 -7.71
C HIS A 17 1.45 8.67 -6.76
N THR A 18 2.61 8.79 -6.11
CA THR A 18 3.10 7.83 -5.13
C THR A 18 2.16 7.73 -3.92
N ARG A 19 1.78 8.88 -3.35
CA ARG A 19 0.88 8.92 -2.18
C ARG A 19 -0.49 8.35 -2.51
N ALA A 20 -1.04 8.69 -3.68
CA ALA A 20 -2.28 8.11 -4.16
C ALA A 20 -2.20 6.58 -4.31
N SER A 21 -1.07 6.09 -4.84
CA SER A 21 -0.83 4.66 -5.00
C SER A 21 -0.70 3.94 -3.65
N LEU A 22 0.01 4.54 -2.67
CA LEU A 22 0.08 4.02 -1.30
C LEU A 22 -1.28 4.02 -0.60
N CYS A 23 -2.08 5.08 -0.76
CA CYS A 23 -3.45 5.13 -0.24
C CYS A 23 -4.33 4.04 -0.84
N ALA A 24 -4.19 3.74 -2.13
CA ALA A 24 -4.93 2.65 -2.76
C ALA A 24 -4.56 1.27 -2.18
N VAL A 25 -3.26 1.04 -1.91
CA VAL A 25 -2.78 -0.18 -1.22
C VAL A 25 -3.38 -0.27 0.18
N LEU A 26 -3.32 0.81 0.96
CA LEU A 26 -3.85 0.85 2.32
C LEU A 26 -5.37 0.61 2.33
N LEU A 27 -6.11 1.23 1.41
CA LEU A 27 -7.55 1.01 1.28
C LEU A 27 -7.87 -0.45 0.96
N ALA A 28 -7.10 -1.08 0.07
CA ALA A 28 -7.30 -2.49 -0.27
C ALA A 28 -7.09 -3.41 0.95
N LEU A 29 -6.14 -3.07 1.83
CA LEU A 29 -5.91 -3.81 3.08
C LEU A 29 -7.05 -3.62 4.08
N LEU A 30 -7.50 -2.37 4.29
CA LEU A 30 -8.55 -2.04 5.27
C LEU A 30 -9.94 -2.57 4.90
N THR A 31 -10.18 -2.84 3.62
CA THR A 31 -11.50 -3.23 3.10
C THR A 31 -11.66 -4.73 2.96
N MET A 32 -10.58 -5.48 3.10
CA MET A 32 -10.51 -6.90 2.85
C MET A 32 -10.43 -7.65 4.19
N PRO A 33 -11.21 -8.72 4.40
CA PRO A 33 -11.15 -9.49 5.64
C PRO A 33 -9.74 -10.05 5.89
N PRO A 34 -9.13 -9.83 7.08
CA PRO A 34 -7.72 -10.17 7.33
C PRO A 34 -7.39 -11.66 7.20
N GLU A 35 -8.40 -12.53 7.19
CA GLU A 35 -8.29 -13.99 7.04
C GLU A 35 -8.23 -14.47 5.59
N ARG A 36 -8.34 -13.56 4.61
CA ARG A 36 -8.30 -13.91 3.19
C ARG A 36 -6.99 -13.50 2.56
N ALA A 37 -6.46 -14.35 1.67
CA ALA A 37 -5.27 -14.01 0.91
C ALA A 37 -5.58 -12.86 -0.05
N LEU A 38 -4.70 -11.86 -0.10
CA LEU A 38 -4.85 -10.68 -0.95
C LEU A 38 -3.68 -10.56 -1.92
N VAL A 39 -3.99 -10.34 -3.20
CA VAL A 39 -3.00 -10.01 -4.22
C VAL A 39 -3.25 -8.58 -4.68
N ILE A 40 -2.31 -7.69 -4.42
CA ILE A 40 -2.37 -6.29 -4.86
C ILE A 40 -1.48 -6.16 -6.09
N VAL A 41 -2.10 -5.89 -7.23
CA VAL A 41 -1.41 -5.62 -8.49
C VAL A 41 -1.26 -4.11 -8.65
N TYR A 42 -0.04 -3.64 -8.92
CA TYR A 42 0.27 -2.20 -9.01
C TYR A 42 1.21 -1.91 -10.18
N SER A 43 1.06 -0.74 -10.78
CA SER A 43 1.89 -0.27 -11.91
C SER A 43 2.89 0.83 -11.52
N ALA A 44 2.84 1.30 -10.27
CA ALA A 44 3.73 2.34 -9.76
C ALA A 44 5.06 1.72 -9.28
N PRO A 45 6.19 1.87 -10.00
CA PRO A 45 7.45 1.19 -9.65
C PRO A 45 8.01 1.65 -8.29
N GLN A 46 7.72 2.88 -7.87
CA GLN A 46 8.21 3.42 -6.59
C GLN A 46 7.67 2.67 -5.38
N LEU A 47 6.49 2.05 -5.49
CA LEU A 47 5.88 1.27 -4.40
C LEU A 47 6.76 0.08 -4.02
N HIS A 48 7.42 -0.55 -4.99
CA HIS A 48 8.32 -1.67 -4.74
C HIS A 48 9.44 -1.25 -3.79
N SER A 49 10.13 -0.16 -4.13
CA SER A 49 11.24 0.35 -3.30
C SER A 49 10.76 0.82 -1.93
N LEU A 50 9.62 1.52 -1.85
CA LEU A 50 9.11 2.04 -0.58
C LEU A 50 8.66 0.95 0.38
N LEU A 51 7.91 -0.05 -0.12
CA LEU A 51 7.31 -1.08 0.73
C LEU A 51 8.25 -2.25 1.02
N LEU A 52 9.05 -2.68 0.03
CA LEU A 52 9.84 -3.91 0.14
C LEU A 52 11.32 -3.67 0.44
N VAL A 53 11.88 -2.54 0.03
CA VAL A 53 13.33 -2.27 0.18
C VAL A 53 13.61 -1.29 1.31
N ASN A 54 12.86 -0.18 1.38
CA ASN A 54 13.18 0.95 2.26
C ASN A 54 12.39 0.94 3.57
N SER A 55 11.31 0.18 3.69
CA SER A 55 10.43 0.19 4.87
C SER A 55 11.18 -0.14 6.17
N GLY A 56 12.12 -1.09 6.15
CA GLY A 56 12.98 -1.38 7.30
C GLY A 56 13.87 -0.21 7.70
N ARG A 57 14.52 0.44 6.73
CA ARG A 57 15.37 1.62 6.96
C ARG A 57 14.57 2.81 7.45
N GLU A 58 13.35 2.99 6.95
CA GLU A 58 12.43 4.02 7.44
C GLU A 58 12.03 3.76 8.89
N ALA A 59 11.79 2.50 9.27
CA ALA A 59 11.52 2.14 10.66
C ALA A 59 12.71 2.46 11.58
N GLU A 60 13.94 2.15 11.15
CA GLU A 60 15.18 2.48 11.89
C GLU A 60 15.39 3.98 12.07
N ARG A 61 14.98 4.78 11.07
CA ARG A 61 15.06 6.25 11.10
C ARG A 61 13.89 6.93 11.78
N GLY A 62 12.92 6.16 12.29
CA GLY A 62 11.76 6.70 12.99
C GLY A 62 10.69 7.31 12.08
N TRP A 63 10.56 6.83 10.84
CA TRP A 63 9.46 7.19 9.90
C TRP A 63 9.44 8.67 9.52
N GLN A 64 10.56 9.20 9.01
CA GLN A 64 10.73 10.63 8.74
C GLN A 64 10.48 11.08 7.29
N SER A 65 10.32 10.15 6.34
CA SER A 65 10.06 10.52 4.94
C SER A 65 8.64 11.07 4.71
N ALA A 66 8.44 11.73 3.56
CA ALA A 66 7.20 12.42 3.22
C ALA A 66 5.95 11.52 3.18
N ASP A 67 6.11 10.23 2.88
CA ASP A 67 5.03 9.23 2.82
C ASP A 67 5.17 8.15 3.90
N ALA A 68 6.01 8.39 4.91
CA ALA A 68 6.31 7.42 5.96
C ALA A 68 5.07 7.05 6.78
N ASP A 69 4.10 7.96 6.92
CA ASP A 69 2.83 7.73 7.58
C ASP A 69 2.04 6.58 6.92
N LEU A 70 1.91 6.62 5.60
CA LEU A 70 1.23 5.59 4.82
C LEU A 70 2.03 4.28 4.78
N VAL A 71 3.36 4.35 4.59
CA VAL A 71 4.20 3.15 4.59
C VAL A 71 4.09 2.43 5.95
N LYS A 72 4.15 3.17 7.06
CA LYS A 72 3.98 2.63 8.41
C LYS A 72 2.60 1.99 8.60
N ALA A 73 1.54 2.67 8.17
CA ALA A 73 0.19 2.13 8.24
C ALA A 73 0.04 0.83 7.43
N ILE A 74 0.56 0.79 6.20
CA ILE A 74 0.55 -0.41 5.36
C ILE A 74 1.30 -1.56 6.04
N VAL A 75 2.51 -1.31 6.56
CA VAL A 75 3.29 -2.34 7.27
C VAL A 75 2.54 -2.86 8.50
N HIS A 76 1.83 -1.98 9.22
CA HIS A 76 1.02 -2.37 10.35
C HIS A 76 -0.15 -3.28 9.93
N GLU A 77 -0.93 -2.87 8.93
CA GLU A 77 -2.08 -3.65 8.44
C GLU A 77 -1.64 -5.01 7.88
N VAL A 78 -0.56 -5.06 7.10
CA VAL A 78 -0.02 -6.33 6.57
C VAL A 78 0.39 -7.28 7.69
N ARG A 79 0.93 -6.76 8.80
CA ARG A 79 1.28 -7.59 9.98
C ARG A 79 0.06 -8.04 10.77
N ALA A 80 -1.05 -7.31 10.69
CA ALA A 80 -2.30 -7.67 11.33
C ALA A 80 -3.09 -8.73 10.52
N CYS A 81 -2.82 -8.88 9.22
CA CYS A 81 -3.41 -9.93 8.40
C CYS A 81 -2.93 -11.32 8.86
N SER A 82 -3.88 -12.26 9.02
CA SER A 82 -3.58 -13.66 9.30
C SER A 82 -3.32 -14.47 8.03
N ALA A 83 -3.80 -13.98 6.89
CA ALA A 83 -3.57 -14.56 5.58
C ALA A 83 -2.50 -13.79 4.77
N PRO A 84 -1.86 -14.44 3.77
CA PRO A 84 -0.77 -13.82 3.03
C PRO A 84 -1.23 -12.65 2.14
N VAL A 85 -0.45 -11.58 2.16
CA VAL A 85 -0.57 -10.43 1.24
C VAL A 85 0.58 -10.47 0.24
N ALA A 86 0.26 -10.55 -1.05
CA ALA A 86 1.22 -10.54 -2.15
C ALA A 86 1.15 -9.23 -2.93
N LEU A 87 2.31 -8.62 -3.18
CA LEU A 87 2.45 -7.43 -4.02
C LEU A 87 3.01 -7.84 -5.38
N LYS A 88 2.27 -7.57 -6.47
CA LYS A 88 2.69 -7.88 -7.85
C LYS A 88 2.85 -6.62 -8.68
N PHE A 89 4.08 -6.34 -9.11
CA PHE A 89 4.34 -5.24 -10.03
C PHE A 89 3.92 -5.63 -11.44
N MET A 90 3.07 -4.82 -12.06
CA MET A 90 2.68 -4.93 -13.45
C MET A 90 3.61 -4.01 -14.25
N GLY A 91 4.68 -4.59 -14.77
CA GLY A 91 5.58 -3.91 -15.69
C GLY A 91 4.81 -3.45 -16.93
N LYS A 92 5.32 -2.40 -17.60
CA LYS A 92 4.89 -2.13 -18.97
C LYS A 92 5.58 -3.15 -19.87
N ASP A 93 4.78 -3.95 -20.57
CA ASP A 93 5.23 -4.64 -21.80
C ASP A 93 5.65 -3.60 -22.85
#